data_AF-A0A9E5TC84-F1
#
_entry.id   AF-A0A9E5TC84-F1
#
_cell.length_a   1.000
_cell.length_b   1.000
_cell.length_c   1.000
_cell.angle_alpha   90.00
_cell.angle_beta   90.00
_cell.angle_gamma   90.00
#
_symmetry.space_group_name_H-M   'P 1'
#
loop_
_entity.id
_entity.type
_entity.pdbx_description
1 polymer ?
#
loop_
_entity_poly.entity_id
_entity_poly.type
_entity_poly.pdbx_seq_one_letter_code
_entity_poly.pdbx_strand_id
1 'polypeptide(L)'
;MNTIKGGGQPLSESTRSFFEPRFGADFSQVRVHTDPHAAKTAQAINARAFTTGKDIVFNSGQYSTGTSSGKRLLAHELTHVVQR
;
A
#
# COMPACT_ATOMS: atom_id res chain seq x y z
N MET A 1 6.79 -8.64 23.34
CA MET A 1 5.88 -7.71 22.63
C MET A 1 6.63 -7.12 21.43
N ASN A 2 6.25 -7.44 20.18
CA ASN A 2 6.81 -6.75 19.01
C ASN A 2 5.71 -6.49 17.97
N THR A 3 4.69 -5.75 18.40
CA THR A 3 3.78 -5.06 17.48
C THR A 3 4.61 -4.10 16.62
N ILE A 4 4.48 -4.17 15.30
CA ILE A 4 4.93 -3.15 14.36
C ILE A 4 4.09 -1.89 14.63
N LYS A 5 4.37 -1.20 15.75
CA LYS A 5 3.75 0.08 16.11
C LYS A 5 4.43 1.15 15.26
N GLY A 6 3.76 1.56 14.18
CA GLY A 6 3.90 2.93 13.67
C GLY A 6 4.90 3.19 12.53
N GLY A 7 5.13 2.25 11.61
CA GLY A 7 5.91 2.55 10.40
C GLY A 7 5.09 3.15 9.25
N GLY A 8 3.92 2.56 8.99
CA GLY A 8 3.11 2.87 7.80
C GLY A 8 2.11 4.01 8.02
N GLN A 9 1.94 4.83 6.98
CA GLN A 9 0.92 5.87 6.94
C GLN A 9 -0.43 5.27 6.55
N PRO A 10 -1.55 5.70 7.16
CA PRO A 10 -2.86 5.33 6.65
C PRO A 10 -3.02 5.87 5.22
N LEU A 11 -3.83 5.20 4.41
CA LEU A 11 -4.23 5.77 3.12
C LEU A 11 -4.89 7.14 3.35
N SER A 12 -4.55 8.11 2.49
CA SER A 12 -5.22 9.41 2.51
C SER A 12 -6.72 9.22 2.30
N GLU A 13 -7.52 10.11 2.89
CA GLU A 13 -8.98 10.10 2.69
C GLU A 13 -9.34 10.14 1.21
N SER A 14 -8.69 10.99 0.42
CA SER A 14 -8.87 11.05 -1.04
C SER A 14 -8.60 9.73 -1.75
N THR A 15 -7.62 8.95 -1.29
CA THR A 15 -7.27 7.66 -1.87
C THR A 15 -8.31 6.60 -1.47
N ARG A 16 -8.74 6.59 -0.21
CA ARG A 16 -9.81 5.70 0.28
C ARG A 16 -11.13 5.96 -0.44
N SER A 17 -11.59 7.21 -0.50
CA SER A 17 -12.81 7.61 -1.21
C SER A 17 -12.78 7.25 -2.71
N PHE A 18 -11.59 7.20 -3.31
CA PHE A 18 -11.43 6.73 -4.68
C PHE A 18 -11.53 5.20 -4.79
N PHE A 19 -10.89 4.42 -3.91
CA PHE A 19 -10.83 2.97 -4.10
C PHE A 19 -11.95 2.19 -3.41
N GLU A 20 -12.39 2.58 -2.21
CA GLU A 20 -13.36 1.80 -1.42
C GLU A 20 -14.66 1.51 -2.18
N PRO A 21 -15.31 2.47 -2.89
CA PRO A 21 -16.53 2.17 -3.65
C PRO A 21 -16.28 1.27 -4.87
N ARG A 22 -15.08 1.30 -5.44
CA ARG A 22 -14.70 0.49 -6.62
C ARG A 22 -14.41 -0.96 -6.24
N PHE A 23 -13.97 -1.18 -5.01
CA PHE A 23 -13.69 -2.51 -4.46
C PHE A 23 -14.84 -3.06 -3.60
N GLY A 24 -15.76 -2.21 -3.12
CA GLY A 24 -16.78 -2.61 -2.15
C GLY A 24 -16.19 -3.03 -0.80
N ALA A 25 -15.07 -2.44 -0.39
CA ALA A 25 -14.29 -2.84 0.79
C ALA A 25 -13.85 -1.62 1.62
N ASP A 26 -13.65 -1.82 2.92
CA ASP A 26 -13.09 -0.80 3.83
C ASP A 26 -11.56 -0.89 3.87
N PHE A 27 -10.90 0.22 3.54
CA PHE A 27 -9.44 0.35 3.57
C PHE A 27 -8.95 1.25 4.72
N SER A 28 -9.81 1.56 5.71
CA SER A 28 -9.47 2.36 6.89
C SER A 28 -8.30 1.80 7.70
N GLN A 29 -8.13 0.48 7.67
CA GLN A 29 -7.07 -0.24 8.38
C GLN A 29 -5.82 -0.47 7.52
N VAL A 30 -5.84 -0.09 6.24
CA VAL A 30 -4.69 -0.27 5.35
C VAL A 30 -3.59 0.74 5.69
N ARG A 31 -2.36 0.24 5.78
CA ARG A 31 -1.15 1.02 6.04
C ARG A 31 -0.22 0.94 4.85
N VAL A 32 0.34 2.07 4.46
CA VAL A 32 1.31 2.17 3.36
C VAL A 32 2.68 2.52 3.92
N HIS A 33 3.68 1.75 3.54
CA HIS A 33 5.07 1.94 3.94
C HIS A 33 5.88 2.38 2.72
N THR A 34 6.46 3.58 2.80
CA THR A 34 7.24 4.20 1.71
C THR A 34 8.60 4.71 2.19
N ASP A 35 8.97 4.42 3.43
CA ASP A 35 10.23 4.84 4.02
C ASP A 35 11.42 4.03 3.44
N PRO A 36 12.67 4.44 3.70
CA PRO A 36 13.84 3.76 3.13
C PRO A 36 13.96 2.27 3.52
N HIS A 37 13.43 1.85 4.67
CA HIS A 37 13.45 0.44 5.07
C HIS A 37 12.42 -0.38 4.27
N ALA A 38 11.22 0.17 4.08
CA ALA A 38 10.21 -0.40 3.17
C ALA A 38 10.76 -0.59 1.75
N ALA A 39 11.43 0.44 1.22
CA ALA A 39 12.02 0.39 -0.12
C ALA A 39 13.08 -0.71 -0.26
N LYS A 40 13.98 -0.85 0.73
CA LYS A 40 14.98 -1.94 0.74
C LYS A 40 14.33 -3.33 0.75
N THR A 41 13.25 -3.49 1.50
CA THR A 41 12.54 -4.77 1.60
C THR A 41 11.88 -5.14 0.27
N ALA A 42 11.20 -4.18 -0.38
CA ALA A 42 10.63 -4.39 -1.70
C ALA A 42 11.72 -4.69 -2.76
N GLN A 43 12.86 -3.99 -2.69
CA GLN A 43 13.99 -4.23 -3.58
C GLN A 43 14.61 -5.62 -3.39
N ALA A 44 14.73 -6.11 -2.16
CA ALA A 44 15.32 -7.43 -1.86
C ALA A 44 14.57 -8.59 -2.53
N ILE A 45 13.27 -8.42 -2.78
CA ILE A 45 12.44 -9.40 -3.49
C ILE A 45 12.15 -9.00 -4.95
N ASN A 46 12.87 -8.00 -5.49
CA ASN A 46 12.69 -7.46 -6.84
C ASN A 46 11.26 -6.98 -7.14
N ALA A 47 10.56 -6.46 -6.13
CA ALA A 47 9.19 -5.96 -6.26
C ALA A 47 9.14 -4.42 -6.36
N ARG A 48 8.13 -3.93 -7.08
CA ARG A 48 7.77 -2.50 -7.11
C ARG A 48 6.94 -2.12 -5.88
N ALA A 49 6.05 -3.01 -5.49
CA ALA A 49 5.32 -3.00 -4.24
C ALA A 49 4.96 -4.44 -3.90
N PHE A 50 4.60 -4.69 -2.65
CA PHE A 50 3.97 -5.94 -2.24
C PHE A 50 3.05 -5.68 -1.07
N THR A 51 2.15 -6.63 -0.82
CA THR A 51 1.19 -6.51 0.27
C THR A 51 1.27 -7.70 1.22
N THR A 52 1.24 -7.41 2.53
CA THR A 52 1.20 -8.39 3.61
C THR A 52 0.13 -8.00 4.64
N GLY A 53 -0.89 -8.83 4.84
CA GLY A 53 -1.95 -8.57 5.83
C GLY A 53 -2.82 -7.34 5.53
N LYS A 54 -2.52 -6.18 6.12
CA LYS A 54 -3.15 -4.88 5.78
C LYS A 54 -2.11 -3.81 5.43
N ASP A 55 -0.87 -4.24 5.24
CA ASP A 55 0.28 -3.39 5.00
C ASP A 55 0.70 -3.52 3.53
N ILE A 56 0.79 -2.39 2.84
CA ILE A 56 1.31 -2.28 1.48
C ILE A 56 2.68 -1.62 1.57
N VAL A 57 3.71 -2.28 1.04
CA VAL A 57 5.09 -1.83 1.07
C VAL A 57 5.48 -1.42 -0.34
N PHE A 58 5.93 -0.18 -0.53
CA PHE A 58 6.37 0.33 -1.84
C PHE A 58 7.89 0.44 -1.92
N ASN A 59 8.42 0.15 -3.10
CA ASN A 59 9.78 0.51 -3.46
C ASN A 59 9.91 2.03 -3.66
N SER A 60 11.14 2.54 -3.64
CA SER A 60 11.45 3.96 -3.78
C SER A 60 10.79 4.55 -5.03
N GLY A 61 10.06 5.66 -4.84
CA GLY A 61 9.35 6.36 -5.91
C GLY A 61 8.13 5.64 -6.50
N GLN A 62 7.75 4.46 -6.02
CA GLN A 62 6.62 3.70 -6.58
C GLN A 62 5.25 4.14 -6.03
N TYR A 63 5.21 4.72 -4.82
CA TYR A 63 3.98 5.28 -4.27
C TYR A 63 3.69 6.66 -4.88
N SER A 64 2.91 6.67 -5.97
CA SER A 64 2.56 7.88 -6.71
C SER A 64 1.07 7.92 -7.04
N THR A 65 0.23 8.20 -6.05
CA THR A 65 -1.24 8.26 -6.21
C THR A 65 -1.70 9.40 -7.13
N GLY A 66 -0.83 10.35 -7.47
CA GLY A 66 -1.09 11.42 -8.46
C GLY A 66 -1.01 10.96 -9.92
N THR A 67 -0.39 9.81 -10.20
CA THR A 67 -0.21 9.31 -11.58
C THR A 67 -1.10 8.11 -11.87
N SER A 68 -1.51 7.92 -13.13
CA SER A 68 -2.28 6.75 -13.54
C SER A 68 -1.55 5.44 -13.26
N SER A 69 -0.23 5.42 -13.48
CA SER A 69 0.62 4.25 -13.23
C SER A 69 0.71 3.91 -11.74
N GLY A 70 0.86 4.90 -10.86
CA GLY A 70 0.90 4.66 -9.42
C GLY A 70 -0.47 4.28 -8.84
N LYS A 71 -1.57 4.89 -9.33
CA LYS A 71 -2.93 4.44 -8.99
C LYS A 71 -3.18 2.99 -9.41
N ARG A 72 -2.72 2.59 -10.59
CA ARG A 72 -2.85 1.20 -11.07
C ARG A 72 -2.05 0.22 -10.21
N LEU A 73 -0.84 0.60 -9.82
CA LEU A 73 -0.03 -0.21 -8.90
C LEU A 73 -0.72 -0.35 -7.54
N LEU A 74 -1.20 0.75 -6.96
CA LEU A 74 -1.93 0.70 -5.70
C LEU A 74 -3.22 -0.15 -5.80
N ALA A 75 -3.97 -0.05 -6.89
CA ALA A 75 -5.15 -0.89 -7.12
C ALA A 75 -4.80 -2.39 -7.17
N HIS A 76 -3.67 -2.75 -7.80
CA HIS A 76 -3.17 -4.12 -7.80
C HIS A 76 -2.90 -4.61 -6.38
N GLU A 77 -2.21 -3.82 -5.56
CA GLU A 77 -1.92 -4.16 -4.17
C GLU A 77 -3.18 -4.24 -3.30
N LEU A 78 -4.14 -3.33 -3.49
CA LEU A 78 -5.43 -3.35 -2.80
C LEU A 78 -6.27 -4.58 -3.17
N THR A 79 -6.11 -5.08 -4.40
CA THR A 79 -6.74 -6.36 -4.78
C THR A 79 -6.23 -7.49 -3.89
N HIS A 80 -4.92 -7.54 -3.62
CA HIS A 80 -4.34 -8.49 -2.67
C HIS A 80 -4.83 -8.26 -1.24
N VAL A 81 -5.25 -7.05 -0.85
CA VAL A 81 -5.89 -6.81 0.47
C VAL A 81 -7.27 -7.44 0.56
N VAL A 82 -8.06 -7.37 -0.52
CA VAL A 82 -9.44 -7.88 -0.54
C VAL A 82 -9.48 -9.40 -0.71
N GLN A 83 -8.58 -9.98 -1.53
CA GLN A 83 -8.62 -11.39 -1.91
C GLN A 83 -7.96 -12.36 -0.91
N ARG A 84 -7.62 -11.90 0.29
CA ARG A 84 -6.95 -12.73 1.32
C ARG A 84 -7.86 -13.78 1.92
#